data_AF-A0AAV2I0H8-F1
#
_entry.id   AF-A0AAV2I0H8-F1
#
_cell.length_a   1.000
_cell.length_b   1.000
_cell.length_c   1.000
_cell.angle_alpha   90.00
_cell.angle_beta   90.00
_cell.angle_gamma   90.00
#
_symmetry.space_group_name_H-M   'P 1'
#
loop_
_entity.id
_entity.type
_entity.pdbx_description
1 polymer ?
#
loop_
_entity_poly.entity_id
_entity_poly.type
_entity_poly.pdbx_seq_one_letter_code
_entity_poly.pdbx_strand_id
1 'polypeptide(L)'
;TLGTIHSEIQRQIEQIIGKHYVHKKAIEFTKAEVLFIDAVLEKKLEASILYWTLVRHPVPAALVAYGLFKNMKRKEKVDATSLKENMNTYKKLSIEAVNSSYVKNSTGTFNMLLETVEEWGNASCVQIALATNNKEFLSEQPLVDLQGRIWRAQVNKSHS
;
A
#
# COMPACT_ATOMS: atom_id res chain seq x y z
N THR A 1 22.17 1.21 -12.97
CA THR A 1 21.54 2.47 -13.45
C THR A 1 20.14 2.58 -12.85
N LEU A 2 19.50 3.75 -12.86
CA LEU A 2 18.13 3.95 -12.34
C LEU A 2 17.13 2.87 -12.81
N GLY A 3 17.28 2.36 -14.03
CA GLY A 3 16.47 1.26 -14.56
C GLY A 3 16.61 -0.07 -13.79
N THR A 4 17.78 -0.38 -13.23
CA THR A 4 18.00 -1.58 -12.41
C THR A 4 17.23 -1.49 -11.09
N ILE A 5 17.29 -0.32 -10.44
CA ILE A 5 16.58 -0.05 -9.18
C ILE A 5 15.07 -0.15 -9.41
N HIS A 6 14.59 0.49 -10.48
CA HIS A 6 13.20 0.42 -10.90
C HIS A 6 12.71 -1.02 -11.09
N SER A 7 13.48 -1.85 -11.81
CA SER A 7 13.11 -3.25 -12.05
C SER A 7 13.09 -4.10 -10.78
N GLU A 8 13.96 -3.83 -9.82
CA GLU A 8 14.01 -4.55 -8.55
C GLU A 8 12.86 -4.13 -7.62
N ILE A 9 12.56 -2.84 -7.54
CA ILE A 9 11.39 -2.30 -6.84
C ILE A 9 10.13 -2.95 -7.38
N GLN A 10 9.99 -2.96 -8.70
CA GLN A 10 8.86 -3.59 -9.38
C GLN A 10 8.75 -5.08 -9.04
N ARG A 11 9.87 -5.82 -9.10
CA ARG A 11 9.90 -7.24 -8.74
C ARG A 11 9.48 -7.48 -7.29
N GLN A 12 9.82 -6.60 -6.35
CA GLN A 12 9.42 -6.75 -4.96
C GLN A 12 7.95 -6.41 -4.72
N ILE A 13 7.43 -5.39 -5.40
CA ILE A 13 6.00 -5.06 -5.41
C ILE A 13 5.19 -6.24 -6.00
N GLU A 14 5.66 -6.82 -7.10
CA GLU A 14 5.07 -8.01 -7.71
C GLU A 14 5.07 -9.24 -6.79
N GLN A 15 6.13 -9.43 -5.99
CA GLN A 15 6.18 -10.49 -4.98
C GLN A 15 5.16 -10.29 -3.85
N ILE A 16 4.70 -9.05 -3.63
CA ILE A 16 3.72 -8.72 -2.61
C ILE A 16 2.30 -8.83 -3.15
N ILE A 17 2.03 -8.23 -4.30
CA ILE A 17 0.67 -8.04 -4.84
C ILE A 17 0.28 -9.19 -5.79
N GLY A 18 1.26 -9.95 -6.28
CA GLY A 18 1.09 -11.03 -7.24
C GLY A 18 1.23 -10.54 -8.68
N LYS A 19 1.73 -11.42 -9.57
CA LYS A 19 2.02 -11.12 -10.99
C LYS A 19 0.82 -10.68 -11.83
N HIS A 20 -0.40 -10.80 -11.29
CA HIS A 20 -1.65 -10.61 -12.04
C HIS A 20 -2.01 -9.14 -12.32
N TYR A 21 -1.27 -8.17 -11.76
CA TYR A 21 -1.63 -6.75 -11.83
C TYR A 21 -0.70 -5.89 -12.71
N VAL A 22 0.36 -6.45 -13.29
CA VAL A 22 1.38 -5.66 -14.01
C VAL A 22 0.96 -5.36 -15.44
N HIS A 23 0.44 -4.16 -15.70
CA HIS A 23 0.38 -3.65 -17.07
C HIS A 23 1.76 -3.15 -17.53
N LYS A 24 2.11 -3.50 -18.78
CA LYS A 24 3.39 -3.25 -19.48
C LYS A 24 3.75 -1.77 -19.75
N LYS A 25 3.15 -0.80 -19.06
CA LYS A 25 3.50 0.61 -19.23
C LYS A 25 4.69 0.93 -18.31
N ALA A 26 5.63 1.73 -18.78
CA ALA A 26 6.76 2.17 -17.96
C ALA A 26 6.20 2.92 -16.75
N ILE A 27 6.34 2.33 -15.56
CA ILE A 27 5.98 2.99 -14.31
C ILE A 27 6.95 4.15 -14.13
N GLU A 28 6.42 5.34 -13.87
CA GLU A 28 7.24 6.51 -13.56
C GLU A 28 7.18 6.76 -12.07
N PHE A 29 8.15 6.21 -11.33
CA PHE A 29 8.36 6.62 -9.95
C PHE A 29 8.99 8.01 -9.91
N THR A 30 8.46 8.86 -9.04
CA THR A 30 9.12 10.10 -8.62
C THR A 30 10.40 9.77 -7.85
N LYS A 31 11.30 10.76 -7.76
CA LYS A 31 12.51 10.64 -6.93
C LYS A 31 12.18 10.31 -5.47
N ALA A 32 11.09 10.85 -4.93
CA ALA A 32 10.65 10.57 -3.55
C ALA A 32 10.22 9.11 -3.38
N GLU A 33 9.47 8.54 -4.33
CA GLU A 33 9.02 7.15 -4.28
C GLU A 33 10.19 6.16 -4.39
N VAL A 34 11.19 6.45 -5.23
CA VAL A 34 12.42 5.64 -5.31
C VAL A 34 13.16 5.66 -3.97
N LEU A 35 13.43 6.85 -3.42
CA LEU A 35 14.15 7.00 -2.15
C LEU A 35 13.38 6.38 -0.98
N PHE A 36 12.06 6.46 -1.00
CA PHE A 36 11.19 5.82 -0.03
C PHE A 36 11.37 4.30 -0.02
N ILE A 37 11.26 3.65 -1.19
CA ILE A 37 11.39 2.19 -1.27
C ILE A 37 12.82 1.75 -0.94
N ASP A 38 13.84 2.46 -1.41
CA ASP A 38 15.23 2.17 -1.07
C ASP A 38 15.44 2.21 0.45
N ALA A 39 14.94 3.24 1.13
CA ALA A 39 15.03 3.34 2.59
C ALA A 39 14.26 2.21 3.31
N VAL A 40 13.10 1.78 2.79
CA VAL A 40 12.35 0.64 3.32
C VAL A 40 13.18 -0.65 3.20
N LEU A 41 13.75 -0.92 2.04
CA LEU A 41 14.56 -2.12 1.77
C LEU A 41 15.85 -2.15 2.58
N GLU A 42 16.46 -0.99 2.82
CA GLU A 42 17.62 -0.81 3.69
C GLU A 42 17.27 -0.78 5.19
N LYS A 43 15.99 -0.95 5.54
CA LYS A 43 15.47 -0.97 6.92
C LYS A 43 15.71 0.36 7.68
N LYS A 44 15.88 1.48 6.97
CA LYS A 44 16.10 2.83 7.53
C LYS A 44 14.77 3.54 7.79
N LEU A 45 14.15 3.24 8.94
CA LEU A 45 12.77 3.66 9.25
C LEU A 45 12.58 5.19 9.21
N GLU A 46 13.47 5.98 9.81
CA GLU A 46 13.30 7.43 9.87
C GLU A 46 13.38 8.05 8.48
N ALA A 47 14.33 7.61 7.66
CA ALA A 47 14.48 8.07 6.29
C ALA A 47 13.28 7.65 5.42
N SER A 48 12.78 6.42 5.60
CA SER A 48 11.62 5.95 4.85
C SER A 48 10.36 6.73 5.24
N ILE A 49 10.18 7.12 6.50
CA ILE A 49 9.06 7.97 6.92
C ILE A 49 9.18 9.35 6.30
N LEU A 50 10.38 9.95 6.31
CA LEU A 50 10.62 11.26 5.69
C LEU A 50 10.20 11.26 4.21
N TYR A 51 10.71 10.31 3.43
CA TYR A 51 10.38 10.23 2.00
C TYR A 51 8.92 9.87 1.75
N TRP A 52 8.30 9.05 2.61
CA TRP A 52 6.88 8.73 2.52
C TRP A 52 5.99 9.98 2.58
N THR A 53 6.37 11.01 3.35
CA THR A 53 5.58 12.27 3.38
C THR A 53 5.59 13.03 2.06
N LEU A 54 6.49 12.69 1.14
CA LEU A 54 6.67 13.33 -0.16
C LEU A 54 6.12 12.52 -1.34
N VAL A 55 5.62 11.30 -1.09
CA VAL A 55 5.05 10.45 -2.17
C VAL A 55 3.66 10.93 -2.59
N ARG A 56 3.28 10.69 -3.85
CA ARG A 56 1.98 11.12 -4.38
C ARG A 56 0.80 10.42 -3.70
N HIS A 57 0.95 9.11 -3.45
CA HIS A 57 -0.10 8.26 -2.93
C HIS A 57 0.32 7.61 -1.60
N PRO A 58 0.18 8.32 -0.46
CA PRO A 58 0.74 7.87 0.83
C PRO A 58 0.07 6.61 1.40
N VAL A 59 -1.24 6.43 1.20
CA VAL A 59 -1.96 5.23 1.70
C VAL A 59 -1.45 3.94 1.06
N PRO A 60 -1.47 3.78 -0.29
CA PRO A 60 -0.95 2.57 -0.92
C PRO A 60 0.57 2.41 -0.69
N ALA A 61 1.34 3.50 -0.66
CA ALA A 61 2.77 3.44 -0.33
C ALA A 61 3.03 2.84 1.07
N ALA A 62 2.26 3.24 2.08
CA ALA A 62 2.36 2.68 3.44
C ALA A 62 1.97 1.19 3.48
N LEU A 63 0.93 0.78 2.74
CA LEU A 63 0.53 -0.62 2.63
C LEU A 63 1.60 -1.49 1.96
N VAL A 64 2.24 -0.97 0.90
CA VAL A 64 3.37 -1.64 0.25
C VAL A 64 4.55 -1.79 1.21
N ALA A 65 4.92 -0.75 1.95
CA ALA A 65 5.98 -0.82 2.95
C ALA A 65 5.68 -1.82 4.07
N TYR A 66 4.43 -1.86 4.56
CA TYR A 66 3.97 -2.91 5.48
C TYR A 66 4.21 -4.32 4.89
N GLY A 67 3.84 -4.53 3.62
CA GLY A 67 4.07 -5.78 2.90
C GLY A 67 5.55 -6.14 2.77
N LEU A 68 6.41 -5.16 2.46
CA LEU A 68 7.86 -5.34 2.33
C LEU A 68 8.48 -5.76 3.67
N PHE A 69 8.19 -5.04 4.76
CA PHE A 69 8.67 -5.42 6.09
C PHE A 69 8.16 -6.79 6.53
N LYS A 70 6.90 -7.12 6.25
CA LYS A 70 6.33 -8.44 6.53
C LYS A 70 7.05 -9.55 5.77
N ASN A 71 7.39 -9.31 4.50
CA ASN A 71 8.15 -10.25 3.67
C ASN A 71 9.61 -10.39 4.14
N MET A 72 10.28 -9.29 4.48
CA MET A 72 11.64 -9.33 5.05
C MET A 72 11.66 -10.08 6.37
N LYS A 73 10.71 -9.79 7.26
CA LYS A 73 10.54 -10.50 8.53
C LYS A 73 10.37 -12.01 8.34
N ARG A 74 9.59 -12.44 7.34
CA ARG A 74 9.41 -13.87 7.04
C ARG A 74 10.71 -14.57 6.62
N LYS A 75 11.63 -13.84 5.99
CA LYS A 75 12.91 -14.36 5.50
C LYS A 75 14.02 -14.30 6.56
N GLU A 76 13.87 -13.47 7.58
CA GLU A 76 14.86 -13.25 8.64
C GLU A 76 14.96 -14.46 9.59
N LYS A 77 16.18 -14.90 9.89
CA LYS A 77 16.42 -16.14 10.65
C LYS A 77 16.75 -15.90 12.12
N VAL A 78 17.30 -14.74 12.47
CA VAL A 78 17.85 -14.46 13.80
C VAL A 78 17.49 -13.01 14.17
N ASP A 79 16.42 -12.87 14.97
CA ASP A 79 15.78 -11.62 15.41
C ASP A 79 15.15 -10.74 14.32
N ALA A 80 13.81 -10.63 14.38
CA ALA A 80 12.99 -9.82 13.48
C ALA A 80 12.15 -8.78 14.24
N THR A 81 12.60 -8.36 15.42
CA THR A 81 11.89 -7.41 16.28
C THR A 81 11.79 -6.04 15.63
N SER A 82 12.91 -5.48 15.16
CA SER A 82 12.93 -4.20 14.43
C SER A 82 12.07 -4.23 13.15
N LEU A 83 12.09 -5.34 12.41
CA LEU A 83 11.23 -5.52 11.23
C LEU A 83 9.75 -5.56 11.59
N LYS A 84 9.39 -6.14 12.75
CA LYS A 84 8.02 -6.14 13.27
C LYS A 84 7.59 -4.73 13.65
N GLU A 85 8.46 -3.96 14.27
CA GLU A 85 8.21 -2.56 14.65
C GLU A 85 8.01 -1.69 13.40
N ASN A 86 8.92 -1.75 12.42
CA ASN A 86 8.80 -1.03 11.16
C ASN A 86 7.50 -1.40 10.42
N MET A 87 7.16 -2.69 10.38
CA MET A 87 5.89 -3.17 9.82
C MET A 87 4.70 -2.54 10.55
N ASN A 88 4.69 -2.55 11.88
CA ASN A 88 3.61 -1.96 12.68
C ASN A 88 3.50 -0.44 12.50
N THR A 89 4.63 0.26 12.34
CA THR A 89 4.66 1.69 12.03
C THR A 89 3.94 1.98 10.71
N TYR A 90 4.28 1.27 9.63
CA TYR A 90 3.62 1.48 8.34
C TYR A 90 2.15 1.05 8.31
N LYS A 91 1.79 0.02 9.09
CA LYS A 91 0.38 -0.31 9.32
C LYS A 91 -0.37 0.87 9.94
N LYS A 92 0.17 1.45 11.02
CA LYS A 92 -0.41 2.61 11.70
C LYS A 92 -0.51 3.83 10.76
N LEU A 93 0.56 4.15 10.02
CA LEU A 93 0.56 5.23 9.05
C LEU A 93 -0.52 5.05 7.97
N SER A 94 -0.72 3.82 7.47
CA SER A 94 -1.78 3.55 6.48
C SER A 94 -3.18 3.80 7.03
N ILE A 95 -3.42 3.42 8.29
CA ILE A 95 -4.70 3.62 9.00
C ILE A 95 -4.95 5.11 9.28
N GLU A 96 -3.96 5.81 9.81
CA GLU A 96 -4.07 7.24 10.10
C GLU A 96 -4.31 8.05 8.82
N ALA A 97 -3.61 7.72 7.73
CA ALA A 97 -3.76 8.42 6.45
C ALA A 97 -5.15 8.19 5.83
N VAL A 98 -5.67 6.95 5.83
CA VAL A 98 -7.02 6.68 5.28
C VAL A 98 -8.11 7.32 6.14
N ASN A 99 -7.99 7.27 7.47
CA ASN A 99 -8.98 7.87 8.36
C ASN A 99 -8.96 9.40 8.27
N SER A 100 -7.78 10.02 8.16
CA SER A 100 -7.67 11.46 7.93
C SER A 100 -8.30 11.88 6.60
N SER A 101 -8.07 11.11 5.53
CA SER A 101 -8.73 11.33 4.24
C SER A 101 -10.25 11.22 4.37
N TYR A 102 -10.74 10.19 5.07
CA TYR A 102 -12.17 9.91 5.24
C TYR A 102 -12.91 11.02 5.97
N VAL A 103 -12.32 11.51 7.06
CA VAL A 103 -12.86 12.64 7.83
C VAL A 103 -12.94 13.91 6.98
N LYS A 104 -11.97 14.14 6.09
CA LYS A 104 -11.95 15.32 5.21
C LYS A 104 -12.93 15.20 4.04
N ASN A 105 -12.98 14.05 3.37
CA ASN A 105 -13.84 13.81 2.21
C ASN A 105 -14.08 12.32 1.99
N SER A 106 -15.14 11.79 2.60
CA SER A 106 -15.52 10.38 2.51
C SER A 106 -15.67 9.87 1.07
N THR A 107 -16.31 10.65 0.19
CA THR A 107 -16.51 10.25 -1.21
C THR A 107 -15.18 10.17 -1.97
N GLY A 108 -14.30 11.16 -1.77
CA GLY A 108 -12.96 11.14 -2.33
C GLY A 108 -12.13 9.97 -1.83
N THR A 109 -12.22 9.64 -0.54
CA THR A 109 -11.54 8.46 0.04
C THR A 109 -12.02 7.16 -0.58
N PHE A 110 -13.32 7.00 -0.83
CA PHE A 110 -13.83 5.79 -1.49
C PHE A 110 -13.30 5.63 -2.91
N ASN A 111 -13.19 6.73 -3.67
CA ASN A 111 -12.57 6.69 -5.00
C ASN A 111 -11.10 6.28 -4.89
N MET A 112 -10.33 6.92 -4.01
CA MET A 112 -8.92 6.58 -3.76
C MET A 112 -8.72 5.12 -3.32
N LEU A 113 -9.65 4.55 -2.54
CA LEU A 113 -9.58 3.16 -2.08
C LEU A 113 -9.78 2.14 -3.21
N LEU A 114 -10.60 2.49 -4.22
CA LEU A 114 -10.97 1.63 -5.33
C LEU A 114 -10.11 1.84 -6.58
N GLU A 115 -9.57 3.04 -6.77
CA GLU A 115 -8.72 3.40 -7.89
C GLU A 115 -7.41 2.60 -7.87
N THR A 116 -7.00 2.11 -9.03
CA THR A 116 -5.73 1.42 -9.21
C THR A 116 -4.61 2.43 -9.37
N VAL A 117 -3.53 2.25 -8.61
CA VAL A 117 -2.39 3.16 -8.65
C VAL A 117 -1.25 2.52 -9.43
N GLU A 118 -0.92 3.07 -10.60
CA GLU A 118 0.04 2.49 -11.55
C GLU A 118 1.39 2.20 -10.87
N GLU A 119 1.87 3.14 -10.05
CA GLU A 119 3.18 3.05 -9.41
C GLU A 119 3.26 1.98 -8.33
N TRP A 120 2.11 1.62 -7.74
CA TRP A 120 2.04 0.59 -6.70
C TRP A 120 1.48 -0.73 -7.26
N GLY A 121 1.95 -1.08 -8.45
CA GLY A 121 1.65 -2.36 -9.10
C GLY A 121 0.28 -2.39 -9.78
N ASN A 122 -0.26 -1.23 -10.17
CA ASN A 122 -1.58 -1.08 -10.79
C ASN A 122 -2.68 -1.82 -9.99
N ALA A 123 -2.62 -1.64 -8.68
CA ALA A 123 -3.53 -2.24 -7.72
C ALA A 123 -4.17 -1.15 -6.86
N SER A 124 -5.40 -1.38 -6.43
CA SER A 124 -6.09 -0.50 -5.50
C SER A 124 -5.61 -0.71 -4.06
N CYS A 125 -5.89 0.26 -3.18
CA CYS A 125 -5.55 0.12 -1.76
C CYS A 125 -6.15 -1.14 -1.14
N VAL A 126 -7.39 -1.49 -1.54
CA VAL A 126 -8.07 -2.73 -1.09
C VAL A 126 -7.31 -3.97 -1.55
N GLN A 127 -6.90 -4.02 -2.83
CA GLN A 127 -6.15 -5.15 -3.38
C GLN A 127 -4.78 -5.31 -2.70
N ILE A 128 -4.05 -4.21 -2.46
CA ILE A 128 -2.77 -4.23 -1.76
C ILE A 128 -2.95 -4.72 -0.31
N ALA A 129 -3.96 -4.22 0.40
CA ALA A 129 -4.25 -4.64 1.78
C ALA A 129 -4.61 -6.13 1.88
N LEU A 130 -5.38 -6.65 0.93
CA LEU A 130 -5.70 -8.08 0.83
C LEU A 130 -4.45 -8.92 0.54
N ALA A 131 -3.65 -8.53 -0.46
CA ALA A 131 -2.44 -9.26 -0.84
C ALA A 131 -1.39 -9.29 0.28
N THR A 132 -1.27 -8.19 1.02
CA THR A 132 -0.40 -8.10 2.21
C THR A 132 -1.01 -8.73 3.46
N ASN A 133 -2.27 -9.16 3.43
CA ASN A 133 -3.03 -9.65 4.58
C ASN A 133 -2.95 -8.67 5.78
N ASN A 134 -3.24 -7.39 5.51
CA ASN A 134 -3.33 -6.33 6.51
C ASN A 134 -4.77 -6.22 7.04
N LYS A 135 -5.14 -7.14 7.94
CA LYS A 135 -6.51 -7.26 8.47
C LYS A 135 -6.99 -6.03 9.23
N GLU A 136 -6.10 -5.34 9.92
CA GLU A 136 -6.44 -4.16 10.72
C GLU A 136 -6.89 -3.01 9.82
N PHE A 137 -6.12 -2.73 8.77
CA PHE A 137 -6.51 -1.74 7.75
C PHE A 137 -7.87 -2.07 7.10
N LEU A 138 -8.11 -3.36 6.81
CA LEU A 138 -9.37 -3.81 6.19
C LEU A 138 -10.59 -3.68 7.13
N SER A 139 -10.36 -3.60 8.45
CA SER A 139 -11.41 -3.44 9.45
C SER A 139 -11.70 -1.99 9.82
N GLU A 140 -10.98 -1.02 9.25
CA GLU A 140 -11.21 0.39 9.51
C GLU A 140 -12.57 0.86 8.96
N GLN A 141 -13.17 1.86 9.63
CA GLN A 141 -14.50 2.39 9.30
C GLN A 141 -14.68 2.74 7.80
N PRO A 142 -13.72 3.40 7.12
CA PRO A 142 -13.86 3.71 5.69
C PRO A 142 -14.02 2.45 4.83
N LEU A 143 -13.41 1.32 5.19
CA LEU A 143 -13.48 0.07 4.44
C LEU A 143 -14.82 -0.64 4.70
N VAL A 144 -15.29 -0.64 5.95
CA VAL A 144 -16.61 -1.18 6.31
C VAL A 144 -17.73 -0.41 5.61
N ASP A 145 -17.67 0.92 5.60
CA ASP A 145 -18.65 1.76 4.92
C ASP A 145 -18.62 1.55 3.41
N LEU A 146 -17.41 1.46 2.82
CA LEU A 146 -17.23 1.14 1.40
C LEU A 146 -17.87 -0.21 1.05
N GLN A 147 -17.62 -1.25 1.85
CA GLN A 147 -18.20 -2.58 1.64
C GLN A 147 -19.73 -2.53 1.69
N GLY A 148 -20.30 -1.82 2.67
CA GLY A 148 -21.75 -1.62 2.76
C GLY A 148 -22.33 -0.91 1.53
N ARG A 149 -21.63 0.08 0.97
CA ARG A 149 -22.03 0.75 -0.28
C ARG A 149 -21.99 -0.19 -1.47
N ILE A 150 -20.93 -0.98 -1.63
CA ILE A 150 -20.80 -1.96 -2.72
C ILE A 150 -21.94 -2.98 -2.64
N TRP A 151 -22.20 -3.53 -1.45
CA TRP A 151 -23.27 -4.50 -1.23
C TRP A 151 -24.65 -3.95 -1.62
N ARG A 152 -25.02 -2.77 -1.11
CA ARG A 152 -26.31 -2.13 -1.46
C ARG A 152 -26.43 -1.86 -2.95
N ALA A 153 -25.36 -1.43 -3.61
CA ALA A 153 -25.37 -1.21 -5.05
C ALA A 153 -25.59 -2.51 -5.84
N GLN A 154 -25.05 -3.64 -5.39
CA GLN A 154 -25.28 -4.95 -6.02
C GLN A 154 -26.72 -5.43 -5.83
N VAL A 155 -27.26 -5.31 -4.62
CA VAL A 155 -28.67 -5.65 -4.33
C VAL A 155 -29.62 -4.82 -5.18
N ASN A 156 -29.39 -3.51 -5.32
CA ASN A 156 -30.26 -2.67 -6.14
C ASN A 156 -30.25 -3.06 -7.63
N LYS A 157 -29.09 -3.48 -8.16
CA LYS A 157 -28.97 -3.97 -9.54
C LYS A 157 -29.64 -5.32 -9.78
N SER A 158 -29.82 -6.15 -8.75
CA SER A 158 -30.47 -7.46 -8.91
C SER A 158 -32.00 -7.37 -8.87
N HIS A 159 -32.56 -6.24 -8.44
CA HIS A 159 -34.00 -5.98 -8.34
C HIS A 159 -34.53 -5.06 -9.45
N SER A 160 -33.67 -4.67 -10.40
CA SER A 160 -33.98 -3.87 -11.59
C SER A 160 -33.89 -4.73 -12.85
#